data_AF-A0A915YUB9-F1
#
_entry.id   AF-A0A915YUB9-F1
#
_cell.length_a   1.000
_cell.length_b   1.000
_cell.length_c   1.000
_cell.angle_alpha   90.00
_cell.angle_beta   90.00
_cell.angle_gamma   90.00
#
_symmetry.space_group_name_H-M   'P 1'
#
loop_
_entity.id
_entity.type
_entity.pdbx_description
1 polymer ?
#
loop_
_entity_poly.entity_id
_entity_poly.type
_entity_poly.pdbx_seq_one_letter_code
_entity_poly.pdbx_strand_id
1 'polypeptide(L)'
;MRYEIEHCFKSNVQSDQEEKLRINVSSQSYMDNVMWITKSKAQLEQILKIADEFNIMNNIQTNYDKFEMITNKKLDKDIVEVNFGSSKRMIKPLTSKESVRILGVWINLDLKTNYVFNQCMDIIKRYNKTISFKQITDLQMKYIYNHVIIPHVDYKAQLLVWTNSQTEKLNSTCRYMFKRKASLPLTTPNSIIHLSLGYAIKDINTIQAQRQLSRLYNQVISKGMMKDIFEIDCKQLQSELLSNKSPLATWNISLKDLQVKHYLLARVLALLYDNMLTIKSSGMRVNQIQGGLLPIVDICTHKEIFSNGINKGLKGKNVYFVSQLMSSDGIRLLRYKDLKHRTKINTQGRIPSWFKFIETKLIKDPLKSKKVKTDYQLEYNIHSVTTKIDNLKTKNWITTFHDQIGKPIIGHVLDNPSEDKIRIEHWIQDLENDQISPSVQLPILKKCGRCEVKTNQIRNKRSNTKVRCIASVPKKNRSDLYLRI
;
A
#
# COMPACT_ATOMS: atom_id res chain seq x y z
N MET A 1 25.28 3.90 -10.20
CA MET A 1 24.23 3.60 -11.20
C MET A 1 23.40 2.42 -10.70
N ARG A 2 22.41 2.65 -9.83
CA ARG A 2 21.60 1.58 -9.25
C ARG A 2 20.14 2.00 -9.25
N TYR A 3 19.25 1.06 -9.52
CA TYR A 3 17.82 1.24 -9.31
C TYR A 3 17.52 1.30 -7.82
N GLU A 4 16.71 2.25 -7.40
CA GLU A 4 16.39 2.46 -5.99
C GLU A 4 14.96 2.02 -5.75
N ILE A 5 14.79 1.12 -4.79
CA ILE A 5 13.49 0.77 -4.24
C ILE A 5 13.39 1.54 -2.93
N GLU A 6 12.35 2.35 -2.79
CA GLU A 6 12.15 3.17 -1.60
C GLU A 6 10.70 3.14 -1.12
N HIS A 7 10.54 3.41 0.18
CA HIS A 7 9.25 3.62 0.79
C HIS A 7 9.36 4.59 1.97
N CYS A 8 8.47 5.58 2.01
CA CYS A 8 8.33 6.52 3.12
C CYS A 8 7.03 6.22 3.87
N PHE A 9 7.09 6.16 5.20
CA PHE A 9 5.93 5.90 6.04
C PHE A 9 6.07 6.58 7.42
N LYS A 10 4.97 6.63 8.17
CA LYS A 10 4.96 7.01 9.59
C LYS A 10 4.60 5.81 10.45
N SER A 11 5.43 5.51 11.46
CA SER A 11 5.13 4.52 12.49
C SER A 11 4.09 5.02 13.50
N ASN A 12 4.05 6.34 13.74
CA ASN A 12 3.01 6.99 14.51
C ASN A 12 2.46 8.20 13.74
N VAL A 13 1.14 8.25 13.50
CA VAL A 13 0.52 9.32 12.69
C VAL A 13 0.54 10.70 13.36
N GLN A 14 0.69 10.75 14.69
CA GLN A 14 0.82 12.00 15.46
C GLN A 14 2.26 12.55 15.44
N SER A 15 3.25 11.71 15.13
CA SER A 15 4.64 12.15 15.02
C SER A 15 4.88 12.85 13.69
N ASP A 16 5.67 13.92 13.71
CA ASP A 16 6.16 14.57 12.48
C ASP A 16 7.30 13.80 11.82
N GLN A 17 7.89 12.81 12.50
CA GLN A 17 8.99 12.01 11.96
C GLN A 17 8.48 11.02 10.91
N GLU A 18 9.00 11.14 9.69
CA GLU A 18 8.80 10.18 8.61
C GLU A 18 10.02 9.26 8.50
N GLU A 19 9.75 7.95 8.51
CA GLU A 19 10.76 6.93 8.30
C GLU A 19 10.87 6.62 6.81
N LYS A 20 12.11 6.55 6.31
CA LYS A 20 12.37 6.25 4.91
C LYS A 20 13.28 5.03 4.78
N LEU A 21 12.78 4.00 4.12
CA LEU A 21 13.55 2.84 3.71
C LEU A 21 14.00 3.01 2.27
N ARG A 22 15.25 2.66 1.98
CA ARG A 22 15.83 2.71 0.64
C ARG A 22 16.78 1.55 0.46
N ILE A 23 16.73 0.93 -0.70
CA ILE A 23 17.71 -0.05 -1.14
C ILE A 23 18.03 0.13 -2.61
N ASN A 24 19.29 -0.11 -2.95
CA ASN A 24 19.80 0.06 -4.31
C ASN A 24 20.13 -1.29 -4.94
N VAL A 25 19.45 -1.62 -6.03
CA VAL A 25 19.63 -2.83 -6.84
C VAL A 25 20.22 -2.44 -8.19
N SER A 26 21.37 -2.97 -8.58
CA SER A 26 21.97 -2.70 -9.90
C SER A 26 21.62 -3.76 -10.94
N SER A 27 21.76 -5.02 -10.54
CA SER A 27 21.73 -6.15 -11.46
C SER A 27 21.49 -7.47 -10.76
N GLN A 28 21.11 -8.45 -11.58
CA GLN A 28 21.11 -9.85 -11.22
C GLN A 28 21.92 -10.60 -12.29
N SER A 29 22.84 -11.46 -11.87
CA SER A 29 23.60 -12.33 -12.77
C SER A 29 23.42 -13.79 -12.39
N TYR A 30 23.42 -14.65 -13.39
CA TYR A 30 23.48 -16.10 -13.23
C TYR A 30 24.29 -16.68 -14.37
N MET A 31 25.48 -17.20 -14.05
CA MET A 31 26.48 -17.60 -15.04
C MET A 31 26.77 -16.45 -16.02
N ASP A 32 26.53 -16.67 -17.32
CA ASP A 32 26.72 -15.71 -18.41
C ASP A 32 25.54 -14.73 -18.59
N ASN A 33 24.37 -15.04 -18.03
CA ASN A 33 23.19 -14.20 -18.17
C ASN A 33 23.20 -13.07 -17.15
N VAL A 34 23.12 -11.84 -17.64
CA VAL A 34 23.07 -10.63 -16.81
C VAL A 34 21.81 -9.84 -17.10
N MET A 35 21.10 -9.47 -16.04
CA MET A 35 19.97 -8.56 -16.08
C MET A 35 20.33 -7.25 -15.40
N TRP A 36 20.10 -6.15 -16.10
CA TRP A 36 20.29 -4.80 -15.58
C TRP A 36 18.93 -4.15 -15.29
N ILE A 37 18.80 -3.53 -14.12
CA ILE A 37 17.60 -2.78 -13.74
C ILE A 37 18.01 -1.32 -13.56
N THR A 38 17.42 -0.41 -14.35
CA THR A 38 17.82 1.00 -14.38
C THR A 38 16.61 1.92 -14.38
N LYS A 39 16.79 3.16 -13.87
CA LYS A 39 15.72 4.17 -13.86
C LYS A 39 15.60 4.92 -15.20
N SER A 40 16.65 4.93 -16.02
CA SER A 40 16.69 5.67 -17.28
C SER A 40 17.62 5.04 -18.30
N LYS A 41 17.37 5.35 -19.59
CA LYS A 41 18.25 4.97 -20.70
C LYS A 41 19.68 5.45 -20.50
N ALA A 42 19.88 6.68 -20.05
CA ALA A 42 21.22 7.22 -19.82
C ALA A 42 22.01 6.41 -18.77
N GLN A 43 21.33 5.98 -17.69
CA GLN A 43 21.97 5.10 -16.69
C GLN A 43 22.28 3.72 -17.26
N LEU A 44 21.42 3.16 -18.11
CA LEU A 44 21.66 1.90 -18.81
C LEU A 44 22.90 2.01 -19.70
N GLU A 45 23.02 3.04 -20.53
CA GLU A 45 24.15 3.23 -21.44
C GLU A 45 25.47 3.41 -20.68
N GLN A 46 25.46 4.08 -19.53
CA GLN A 46 26.63 4.17 -18.67
C GLN A 46 27.05 2.81 -18.11
N ILE A 47 26.09 1.98 -17.68
CA ILE A 47 26.37 0.61 -17.21
C ILE A 47 26.91 -0.25 -18.36
N LEU A 48 26.29 -0.16 -19.54
CA LEU A 48 26.72 -0.92 -20.72
C LEU A 48 28.12 -0.50 -21.17
N LYS A 49 28.48 0.78 -21.05
CA LYS A 49 29.84 1.25 -21.33
C LYS A 49 30.87 0.60 -20.40
N ILE A 50 30.60 0.59 -19.09
CA ILE A 50 31.49 -0.05 -18.10
C ILE A 50 31.58 -1.56 -18.35
N ALA A 51 30.46 -2.21 -18.66
CA ALA A 51 30.42 -3.63 -18.97
C ALA A 51 31.22 -3.97 -20.24
N ASP A 52 31.13 -3.14 -21.28
CA ASP A 52 31.89 -3.31 -22.53
C ASP A 52 33.39 -3.15 -22.30
N GLU A 53 33.82 -2.11 -21.56
CA GLU A 53 35.22 -1.92 -21.17
C GLU A 53 35.77 -3.12 -20.37
N PHE A 54 34.99 -3.63 -19.41
CA PHE A 54 35.34 -4.81 -18.63
C PHE A 54 35.45 -6.07 -19.51
N ASN A 55 34.49 -6.27 -20.42
CA ASN A 55 34.48 -7.43 -21.31
C ASN A 55 35.67 -7.40 -22.28
N ILE A 56 36.00 -6.23 -22.85
CA ILE A 56 37.18 -6.05 -23.70
C ILE A 56 38.47 -6.37 -22.92
N MET A 57 38.60 -5.85 -21.70
CA MET A 57 39.77 -6.11 -20.85
C MET A 57 39.98 -7.61 -20.56
N ASN A 58 38.89 -8.37 -20.47
CA ASN A 58 38.91 -9.81 -20.15
C ASN A 58 38.77 -10.71 -21.39
N ASN A 59 38.82 -10.18 -22.61
CA ASN A 59 38.61 -10.94 -23.86
C ASN A 59 37.27 -11.71 -23.90
N ILE A 60 36.21 -11.12 -23.36
CA ILE A 60 34.85 -11.69 -23.36
C ILE A 60 34.03 -11.07 -24.50
N GLN A 61 33.48 -11.91 -25.37
CA GLN A 61 32.59 -11.45 -26.45
C GLN A 61 31.12 -11.49 -26.00
N THR A 62 30.45 -10.35 -26.05
CA THR A 62 29.00 -10.27 -25.73
C THR A 62 28.15 -10.57 -26.95
N ASN A 63 27.20 -11.50 -26.82
CA ASN A 63 26.19 -11.74 -27.84
C ASN A 63 25.02 -10.75 -27.68
N TYR A 64 25.12 -9.63 -28.36
CA TYR A 64 24.12 -8.57 -28.34
C TYR A 64 22.81 -8.92 -29.06
N ASP A 65 22.78 -9.94 -29.92
CA ASP A 65 21.55 -10.34 -30.63
C ASP A 65 20.54 -11.00 -29.68
N LYS A 66 21.02 -11.49 -28.53
CA LYS A 66 20.19 -12.00 -27.44
C LYS A 66 19.71 -10.91 -26.48
N PHE A 67 20.07 -9.64 -26.70
CA PHE A 67 19.69 -8.56 -25.81
C PHE A 67 18.19 -8.25 -25.93
N GLU A 68 17.44 -8.48 -24.86
CA GLU A 68 16.03 -8.14 -24.77
C GLU A 68 15.84 -6.95 -23.81
N MET A 69 15.06 -5.96 -24.23
CA MET A 69 14.75 -4.78 -23.41
C MET A 69 13.25 -4.71 -23.14
N ILE A 70 12.88 -4.44 -21.89
CA ILE A 70 11.50 -4.19 -21.49
C ILE A 70 11.43 -2.87 -20.70
N THR A 71 10.41 -2.05 -20.95
CA THR A 71 10.29 -0.73 -20.34
C THR A 71 8.85 -0.38 -19.99
N ASN A 72 8.65 0.22 -18.82
CA ASN A 72 7.36 0.77 -18.39
C ASN A 72 7.15 2.23 -18.84
N LYS A 73 8.17 2.85 -19.44
CA LYS A 73 8.08 4.21 -19.98
C LYS A 73 7.41 4.16 -21.35
N LYS A 74 6.46 5.05 -21.60
CA LYS A 74 5.94 5.29 -22.96
C LYS A 74 7.08 5.76 -23.85
N LEU A 75 7.26 5.08 -24.97
CA LEU A 75 8.26 5.41 -25.97
C LEU A 75 7.59 6.20 -27.08
N ASP A 76 8.26 7.24 -27.56
CA ASP A 76 7.80 8.05 -28.70
C ASP A 76 8.06 7.36 -30.05
N LYS A 77 8.99 6.38 -30.06
CA LYS A 77 9.37 5.58 -31.23
C LYS A 77 9.39 4.10 -30.84
N ASP A 78 8.98 3.24 -31.77
CA ASP A 78 8.99 1.78 -31.58
C ASP A 78 10.40 1.19 -31.48
N ILE A 79 11.39 1.88 -32.03
CA ILE A 79 12.80 1.49 -31.99
C ILE A 79 13.60 2.55 -31.21
N VAL A 80 14.39 2.07 -30.27
CA VAL A 80 15.25 2.87 -29.41
C VAL A 80 16.70 2.58 -29.78
N GLU A 81 17.43 3.62 -30.17
CA GLU A 81 18.89 3.56 -30.28
C GLU A 81 19.47 3.44 -28.87
N VAL A 82 20.35 2.47 -28.60
CA VAL A 82 21.05 2.31 -27.31
C VAL A 82 22.55 2.19 -27.58
N ASN A 83 23.35 2.92 -26.81
CA ASN A 83 24.80 2.84 -26.86
C ASN A 83 25.32 1.66 -26.01
N PHE A 84 26.00 0.72 -26.67
CA PHE A 84 26.76 -0.38 -26.08
C PHE A 84 28.25 -0.04 -26.20
N GLY A 85 28.76 0.69 -25.21
CA GLY A 85 30.14 1.20 -25.25
C GLY A 85 30.36 2.14 -26.43
N SER A 86 31.24 1.74 -27.34
CA SER A 86 31.55 2.48 -28.58
C SER A 86 30.57 2.22 -29.72
N SER A 87 29.73 1.18 -29.62
CA SER A 87 28.80 0.77 -30.67
C SER A 87 27.37 1.21 -30.40
N LYS A 88 26.63 1.61 -31.43
CA LYS A 88 25.20 1.92 -31.34
C LYS A 88 24.37 0.80 -31.91
N ARG A 89 23.29 0.43 -31.22
CA ARG A 89 22.36 -0.60 -31.68
C ARG A 89 20.92 -0.14 -31.60
N MET A 90 20.15 -0.53 -32.61
CA MET A 90 18.72 -0.26 -32.69
C MET A 90 17.97 -1.43 -32.06
N ILE A 91 17.32 -1.18 -30.92
CA ILE A 91 16.57 -2.20 -30.18
C ILE A 91 15.10 -1.84 -30.25
N LYS A 92 14.25 -2.84 -30.54
CA LYS A 92 12.81 -2.75 -30.37
C LYS A 92 12.47 -3.24 -28.97
N PRO A 93 12.10 -2.37 -28.02
CA PRO A 93 11.73 -2.82 -26.69
C PRO A 93 10.44 -3.64 -26.75
N LEU A 94 10.38 -4.68 -25.93
CA LEU A 94 9.18 -5.50 -25.77
C LEU A 94 8.05 -4.64 -25.23
N THR A 95 6.88 -4.79 -25.83
CA THR A 95 5.65 -4.16 -25.37
C THR A 95 5.23 -4.71 -24.01
N SER A 96 4.37 -3.99 -23.27
CA SER A 96 3.95 -4.42 -21.93
C SER A 96 3.21 -5.77 -21.89
N LYS A 97 2.67 -6.19 -23.05
CA LYS A 97 1.96 -7.46 -23.26
C LYS A 97 2.90 -8.62 -23.58
N GLU A 98 4.05 -8.33 -24.17
CA GLU A 98 5.05 -9.34 -24.52
C GLU A 98 5.77 -9.81 -23.27
N SER A 99 6.27 -11.04 -23.32
CA SER A 99 6.96 -11.67 -22.20
C SER A 99 8.44 -11.86 -22.52
N VAL A 100 9.30 -11.56 -21.57
CA VAL A 100 10.75 -11.79 -21.61
C VAL A 100 11.09 -13.06 -20.83
N ARG A 101 12.06 -13.85 -21.30
CA ARG A 101 12.44 -15.11 -20.64
C ARG A 101 13.70 -14.91 -19.78
N ILE A 102 13.53 -15.06 -18.47
CA ILE A 102 14.62 -14.95 -17.48
C ILE A 102 14.78 -16.30 -16.79
N LEU A 103 15.94 -16.93 -16.94
CA LEU A 103 16.25 -18.26 -16.37
C LEU A 103 15.17 -19.31 -16.68
N GLY A 104 14.55 -19.23 -17.86
CA GLY A 104 13.50 -20.15 -18.27
C GLY A 104 12.10 -19.83 -17.75
N VAL A 105 11.91 -18.75 -16.99
CA VAL A 105 10.62 -18.23 -16.53
C VAL A 105 10.26 -16.96 -17.28
N TRP A 106 8.98 -16.81 -17.63
CA TRP A 106 8.51 -15.70 -18.45
C TRP A 106 7.88 -14.60 -17.60
N ILE A 107 8.29 -13.36 -17.84
CA ILE A 107 7.83 -12.17 -17.12
C ILE A 107 7.29 -11.17 -18.14
N ASN A 108 6.19 -10.48 -17.82
CA ASN A 108 5.67 -9.36 -18.60
C ASN A 108 5.26 -8.22 -17.66
N LEU A 109 5.23 -6.99 -18.18
CA LEU A 109 4.90 -5.81 -17.38
C LEU A 109 3.41 -5.71 -17.04
N ASP A 110 2.54 -6.29 -17.87
CA ASP A 110 1.09 -6.35 -17.63
C ASP A 110 0.70 -7.35 -16.51
N LEU A 111 1.65 -8.14 -16.00
CA LEU A 111 1.43 -9.24 -15.05
C LEU A 111 0.36 -10.27 -15.51
N LYS A 112 0.22 -10.43 -16.83
CA LYS A 112 -0.72 -11.38 -17.43
C LYS A 112 -0.21 -12.80 -17.25
N THR A 113 -1.08 -13.66 -16.73
CA THR A 113 -0.77 -15.07 -16.46
C THR A 113 -0.99 -16.00 -17.65
N ASN A 114 -1.74 -15.56 -18.66
CA ASN A 114 -2.25 -16.43 -19.73
C ASN A 114 -1.16 -17.11 -20.53
N TYR A 115 -0.07 -16.38 -20.82
CA TYR A 115 1.04 -16.90 -21.60
C TYR A 115 1.70 -18.10 -20.89
N VAL A 116 2.09 -17.93 -19.62
CA VAL A 116 2.69 -19.00 -18.81
C VAL A 116 1.69 -20.12 -18.54
N PHE A 117 0.41 -19.78 -18.31
CA PHE A 117 -0.64 -20.77 -18.11
C PHE A 117 -0.79 -21.68 -19.34
N ASN A 118 -0.84 -21.11 -20.54
CA ASN A 118 -0.92 -21.87 -21.78
C ASN A 118 0.33 -22.75 -21.99
N GLN A 119 1.53 -22.23 -21.70
CA GLN A 119 2.75 -23.05 -21.74
C GLN A 119 2.68 -24.24 -20.80
N CYS A 120 2.22 -24.04 -19.57
CA CYS A 120 2.06 -25.13 -18.59
C CYS A 120 1.03 -26.16 -19.08
N MET A 121 -0.09 -25.70 -19.64
CA MET A 121 -1.10 -26.57 -20.25
C MET A 121 -0.52 -27.39 -21.41
N ASP A 122 0.28 -26.77 -22.27
CA ASP A 122 0.92 -27.43 -23.41
C ASP A 122 1.99 -28.44 -22.98
N ILE A 123 2.72 -28.15 -21.90
CA ILE A 123 3.66 -29.10 -21.27
C ILE A 123 2.89 -30.36 -20.84
N ILE A 124 1.80 -30.20 -20.07
CA ILE A 124 0.98 -31.33 -19.61
C ILE A 124 0.42 -32.10 -20.80
N LYS A 125 -0.17 -31.42 -21.78
CA LYS A 125 -0.72 -32.06 -22.99
C LYS A 125 0.33 -32.85 -23.76
N ARG A 126 1.55 -32.32 -23.90
CA ARG A 126 2.64 -32.99 -24.61
C ARG A 126 3.05 -34.29 -23.90
N TYR A 127 3.28 -34.23 -22.59
CA TYR A 127 3.58 -35.44 -21.81
C TYR A 127 2.44 -36.44 -21.87
N ASN A 128 1.19 -35.99 -21.75
CA ASN A 128 0.01 -36.86 -21.85
C ASN A 128 -0.11 -37.53 -23.21
N LYS A 129 0.20 -36.82 -24.30
CA LYS A 129 0.27 -37.40 -25.65
C LYS A 129 1.37 -38.44 -25.76
N THR A 130 2.54 -38.22 -25.16
CA THR A 130 3.60 -39.23 -25.14
C THR A 130 3.18 -40.47 -24.36
N ILE A 131 2.60 -40.26 -23.16
CA ILE A 131 2.12 -41.33 -22.27
C ILE A 131 1.00 -42.14 -22.92
N SER A 132 0.09 -41.53 -23.68
CA SER A 132 -1.07 -42.22 -24.24
C SER A 132 -0.69 -43.42 -25.10
N PHE A 133 0.45 -43.38 -25.79
CA PHE A 133 0.94 -44.47 -26.64
C PHE A 133 1.85 -45.48 -25.93
N LYS A 134 2.15 -45.30 -24.64
CA LYS A 134 3.05 -46.18 -23.88
C LYS A 134 2.26 -47.11 -22.96
N GLN A 135 2.75 -48.34 -22.82
CA GLN A 135 2.30 -49.26 -21.77
C GLN A 135 3.02 -48.88 -20.47
N ILE A 136 2.30 -48.26 -19.55
CA ILE A 136 2.84 -47.83 -18.26
C ILE A 136 1.87 -48.20 -17.15
N THR A 137 2.40 -48.55 -15.98
CA THR A 137 1.59 -48.78 -14.79
C THR A 137 1.15 -47.47 -14.15
N ASP A 138 0.15 -47.55 -13.29
CA ASP A 138 -0.31 -46.47 -12.41
C ASP A 138 0.82 -45.91 -11.52
N LEU A 139 1.68 -46.78 -10.96
CA LEU A 139 2.83 -46.39 -10.14
C LEU A 139 3.90 -45.63 -10.95
N GLN A 140 4.20 -46.09 -12.16
CA GLN A 140 5.11 -45.38 -13.07
C GLN A 140 4.52 -44.03 -13.46
N MET A 141 3.22 -43.98 -13.72
CA MET A 141 2.53 -42.74 -14.08
C MET A 141 2.50 -41.75 -12.91
N LYS A 142 2.24 -42.23 -11.68
CA LYS A 142 2.36 -41.44 -10.45
C LYS A 142 3.75 -40.81 -10.34
N TYR A 143 4.81 -41.60 -10.57
CA TYR A 143 6.17 -41.09 -10.55
C TYR A 143 6.37 -39.97 -11.58
N ILE A 144 5.97 -40.20 -12.83
CA ILE A 144 6.09 -39.22 -13.92
C ILE A 144 5.36 -37.92 -13.57
N TYR A 145 4.12 -37.99 -13.06
CA TYR A 145 3.42 -36.76 -12.66
C TYR A 145 4.11 -36.04 -11.50
N ASN A 146 4.41 -36.77 -10.42
CA ASN A 146 4.89 -36.16 -9.17
C ASN A 146 6.33 -35.64 -9.23
N HIS A 147 7.16 -36.22 -10.10
CA HIS A 147 8.60 -35.95 -10.17
C HIS A 147 9.05 -35.32 -11.49
N VAL A 148 8.23 -35.36 -12.56
CA VAL A 148 8.59 -34.77 -13.85
C VAL A 148 7.62 -33.68 -14.28
N ILE A 149 6.34 -34.00 -14.48
CA ILE A 149 5.37 -33.08 -15.08
C ILE A 149 5.05 -31.93 -14.12
N ILE A 150 4.65 -32.23 -12.89
CA ILE A 150 4.25 -31.21 -11.91
C ILE A 150 5.44 -30.32 -11.54
N PRO A 151 6.65 -30.83 -11.24
CA PRO A 151 7.82 -29.97 -11.02
C PRO A 151 8.17 -29.07 -12.21
N HIS A 152 8.04 -29.55 -13.46
CA HIS A 152 8.28 -28.73 -14.64
C HIS A 152 7.26 -27.57 -14.74
N VAL A 153 5.97 -27.86 -14.51
CA VAL A 153 4.92 -26.83 -14.44
C VAL A 153 5.18 -25.85 -13.30
N ASP A 154 5.57 -26.37 -12.13
CA ASP A 154 5.83 -25.58 -10.94
C ASP A 154 6.98 -24.61 -11.15
N TYR A 155 8.09 -25.05 -11.75
CA TYR A 155 9.22 -24.21 -12.11
C TYR A 155 8.80 -23.05 -13.03
N LYS A 156 8.04 -23.35 -14.09
CA LYS A 156 7.58 -22.34 -15.06
C LYS A 156 6.66 -21.30 -14.43
N ALA A 157 5.89 -21.71 -13.42
CA ALA A 157 4.87 -20.89 -12.79
C ALA A 157 5.34 -20.18 -11.50
N GLN A 158 6.64 -20.20 -11.18
CA GLN A 158 7.17 -19.76 -9.87
C GLN A 158 6.72 -18.35 -9.46
N LEU A 159 6.63 -17.42 -10.41
CA LEU A 159 6.27 -16.01 -10.17
C LEU A 159 4.76 -15.76 -10.20
N LEU A 160 3.95 -16.80 -10.38
CA LEU A 160 2.52 -16.69 -10.54
C LEU A 160 1.76 -17.35 -9.39
N VAL A 161 0.54 -16.87 -9.21
CA VAL A 161 -0.49 -17.48 -8.37
C VAL A 161 -1.71 -17.66 -9.25
N TRP A 162 -2.12 -18.89 -9.50
CA TRP A 162 -3.33 -19.19 -10.26
C TRP A 162 -4.54 -19.27 -9.34
N THR A 163 -5.71 -18.98 -9.90
CA THR A 163 -6.99 -19.19 -9.22
C THR A 163 -7.34 -20.68 -9.18
N ASN A 164 -8.25 -21.07 -8.28
CA ASN A 164 -8.74 -22.45 -8.20
C ASN A 164 -9.32 -22.95 -9.54
N SER A 165 -9.98 -22.07 -10.31
CA SER A 165 -10.48 -22.44 -11.65
C SER A 165 -9.36 -22.73 -12.65
N GLN A 166 -8.26 -21.98 -12.59
CA GLN A 166 -7.10 -22.20 -13.45
C GLN A 166 -6.37 -23.49 -13.08
N THR A 167 -6.09 -23.71 -11.78
CA THR A 167 -5.44 -24.94 -11.32
C THR A 167 -6.30 -26.18 -11.60
N GLU A 168 -7.61 -26.08 -11.45
CA GLU A 168 -8.55 -27.17 -11.76
C GLU A 168 -8.57 -27.55 -13.25
N LYS A 169 -8.35 -26.61 -14.17
CA LYS A 169 -8.18 -26.93 -15.61
C LYS A 169 -6.91 -27.74 -15.89
N LEU A 170 -5.81 -27.45 -15.19
CA LEU A 170 -4.57 -28.20 -15.32
C LEU A 170 -4.73 -29.60 -14.70
N ASN A 171 -5.28 -29.66 -13.48
CA ASN A 171 -5.53 -30.92 -12.77
C ASN A 171 -6.51 -31.82 -13.53
N SER A 172 -7.59 -31.29 -14.11
CA SER A 172 -8.56 -32.08 -14.86
C SER A 172 -7.92 -32.78 -16.07
N THR A 173 -7.00 -32.11 -16.75
CA THR A 173 -6.21 -32.66 -17.85
C THR A 173 -5.31 -33.81 -17.38
N CYS A 174 -4.68 -33.66 -16.21
CA CYS A 174 -3.86 -34.71 -15.60
C CYS A 174 -4.73 -35.91 -15.17
N ARG A 175 -5.82 -35.65 -14.44
CA ARG A 175 -6.75 -36.67 -13.94
C ARG A 175 -7.39 -37.47 -15.06
N TYR A 176 -7.81 -36.80 -16.14
CA TYR A 176 -8.39 -37.48 -17.31
C TYR A 176 -7.44 -38.53 -17.87
N MET A 177 -6.18 -38.14 -18.12
CA MET A 177 -5.18 -39.06 -18.66
C MET A 177 -4.81 -40.16 -17.65
N PHE A 178 -4.73 -39.82 -16.36
CA PHE A 178 -4.47 -40.79 -15.30
C PHE A 178 -5.56 -41.85 -15.19
N LYS A 179 -6.84 -41.45 -15.08
CA LYS A 179 -7.98 -42.38 -15.01
C LYS A 179 -7.99 -43.36 -16.18
N ARG A 180 -7.74 -42.87 -17.40
CA ARG A 180 -7.67 -43.72 -18.60
C ARG A 180 -6.55 -44.75 -18.56
N LYS A 181 -5.39 -44.39 -18.02
CA LYS A 181 -4.23 -45.30 -17.95
C LYS A 181 -4.28 -46.27 -16.79
N ALA A 182 -4.89 -45.88 -15.67
CA ALA A 182 -5.15 -46.73 -14.53
C ALA A 182 -6.44 -47.58 -14.69
N SER A 183 -7.07 -47.57 -15.87
CA SER A 183 -8.33 -48.28 -16.15
C SER A 183 -9.46 -47.95 -15.16
N LEU A 184 -9.48 -46.72 -14.65
CA LEU A 184 -10.51 -46.23 -13.73
C LEU A 184 -11.68 -45.63 -14.52
N PRO A 185 -12.93 -45.84 -14.07
CA PRO A 185 -14.07 -45.09 -14.58
C PRO A 185 -13.84 -43.58 -14.52
N LEU A 186 -14.32 -42.84 -15.53
CA LEU A 186 -14.23 -41.38 -15.52
C LEU A 186 -14.96 -40.75 -14.33
N THR A 187 -15.99 -41.45 -13.82
CA THR A 187 -16.79 -41.09 -12.64
C THR A 187 -16.09 -41.32 -11.30
N THR A 188 -14.92 -41.97 -11.27
CA THR A 188 -14.18 -42.20 -10.02
C THR A 188 -13.96 -40.89 -9.26
N PRO A 189 -14.24 -40.82 -7.95
CA PRO A 189 -14.03 -39.63 -7.14
C PRO A 189 -12.60 -39.09 -7.29
N ASN A 190 -12.46 -37.78 -7.56
CA ASN A 190 -11.15 -37.16 -7.77
C ASN A 190 -10.25 -37.22 -6.52
N SER A 191 -10.85 -37.33 -5.33
CA SER A 191 -10.12 -37.49 -4.06
C SER A 191 -9.23 -38.73 -4.04
N ILE A 192 -9.67 -39.84 -4.62
CA ILE A 192 -8.90 -41.11 -4.67
C ILE A 192 -7.57 -40.92 -5.44
N ILE A 193 -7.53 -39.99 -6.40
CA ILE A 193 -6.32 -39.72 -7.17
C ILE A 193 -5.29 -38.94 -6.34
N HIS A 194 -5.76 -38.00 -5.52
CA HIS A 194 -4.90 -37.04 -4.83
C HIS A 194 -4.53 -37.44 -3.39
N LEU A 195 -5.41 -38.19 -2.71
CA LEU A 195 -5.18 -38.63 -1.33
C LEU A 195 -3.99 -39.59 -1.23
N SER A 196 -3.29 -39.52 -0.10
CA SER A 196 -2.16 -40.41 0.22
C SER A 196 -2.55 -41.88 0.29
N LEU A 197 -3.76 -42.19 0.78
CA LEU A 197 -4.34 -43.53 0.83
C LEU A 197 -4.76 -44.08 -0.55
N GLY A 198 -4.84 -43.22 -1.56
CA GLY A 198 -5.11 -43.61 -2.93
C GLY A 198 -3.84 -43.57 -3.78
N TYR A 199 -3.91 -42.90 -4.93
CA TYR A 199 -2.76 -42.84 -5.85
C TYR A 199 -1.72 -41.79 -5.46
N ALA A 200 -2.05 -40.85 -4.57
CA ALA A 200 -1.16 -39.79 -4.10
C ALA A 200 -0.51 -38.96 -5.24
N ILE A 201 -1.26 -38.68 -6.30
CA ILE A 201 -0.84 -37.72 -7.33
C ILE A 201 -1.01 -36.32 -6.75
N LYS A 202 0.08 -35.55 -6.79
CA LYS A 202 0.09 -34.20 -6.26
C LYS A 202 -0.94 -33.33 -6.98
N ASP A 203 -1.70 -32.60 -6.20
CA ASP A 203 -2.62 -31.58 -6.70
C ASP A 203 -1.85 -30.28 -6.98
N ILE A 204 -2.02 -29.69 -8.17
CA ILE A 204 -1.26 -28.51 -8.58
C ILE A 204 -1.56 -27.29 -7.70
N ASN A 205 -2.79 -27.14 -7.18
CA ASN A 205 -3.12 -26.05 -6.28
C ASN A 205 -2.38 -26.18 -4.94
N THR A 206 -2.33 -27.40 -4.41
CA THR A 206 -1.61 -27.75 -3.19
C THR A 206 -0.10 -27.50 -3.34
N ILE A 207 0.49 -27.92 -4.47
CA ILE A 207 1.91 -27.68 -4.77
C ILE A 207 2.20 -26.18 -4.93
N GLN A 208 1.33 -25.43 -5.60
CA GLN A 208 1.46 -23.98 -5.69
C GLN A 208 1.44 -23.33 -4.29
N ALA A 209 0.51 -23.71 -3.42
CA ALA A 209 0.43 -23.19 -2.06
C ALA A 209 1.71 -23.53 -1.26
N GLN A 210 2.18 -24.78 -1.32
CA GLN A 210 3.40 -25.22 -0.67
C GLN A 210 4.63 -24.43 -1.16
N ARG A 211 4.78 -24.24 -2.48
CA ARG A 211 5.88 -23.47 -3.07
C ARG A 211 5.83 -22.02 -2.61
N GLN A 212 4.67 -21.37 -2.69
CA GLN A 212 4.53 -19.96 -2.33
C GLN A 212 4.76 -19.74 -0.83
N LEU A 213 4.32 -20.67 0.02
CA LEU A 213 4.64 -20.67 1.44
C LEU A 213 6.15 -20.78 1.68
N SER A 214 6.82 -21.73 1.03
CA SER A 214 8.27 -21.93 1.15
C SER A 214 9.05 -20.70 0.68
N ARG A 215 8.62 -20.07 -0.42
CA ARG A 215 9.19 -18.82 -0.92
C ARG A 215 9.06 -17.70 0.09
N LEU A 216 7.86 -17.52 0.67
CA LEU A 216 7.60 -16.49 1.67
C LEU A 216 8.42 -16.72 2.94
N TYR A 217 8.48 -17.95 3.43
CA TYR A 217 9.32 -18.34 4.57
C TYR A 217 10.80 -17.98 4.34
N ASN A 218 11.34 -18.33 3.17
CA ASN A 218 12.72 -17.99 2.81
C ASN A 218 12.95 -16.47 2.72
N GLN A 219 11.97 -15.70 2.23
CA GLN A 219 12.07 -14.24 2.20
C GLN A 219 12.08 -13.63 3.61
N VAL A 220 11.24 -14.14 4.52
CA VAL A 220 11.15 -13.69 5.91
C VAL A 220 12.45 -13.96 6.68
N ILE A 221 13.10 -15.11 6.44
CA ILE A 221 14.32 -15.52 7.15
C ILE A 221 15.59 -14.99 6.49
N SER A 222 15.50 -14.54 5.23
CA SER A 222 16.65 -14.00 4.52
C SER A 222 17.32 -12.87 5.29
N LYS A 223 18.64 -12.72 5.06
CA LYS A 223 19.46 -11.65 5.64
C LYS A 223 19.99 -10.75 4.53
N GLY A 224 20.42 -9.55 4.91
CA GLY A 224 20.98 -8.56 3.97
C GLY A 224 19.93 -8.05 2.97
N MET A 225 20.36 -7.86 1.72
CA MET A 225 19.59 -7.18 0.68
C MET A 225 18.18 -7.74 0.45
N MET A 226 18.00 -9.07 0.52
CA MET A 226 16.70 -9.71 0.32
C MET A 226 15.71 -9.38 1.44
N LYS A 227 16.19 -9.26 2.68
CA LYS A 227 15.38 -8.87 3.84
C LYS A 227 14.87 -7.43 3.66
N ASP A 228 15.76 -6.53 3.30
CA ASP A 228 15.45 -5.11 3.13
C ASP A 228 14.43 -4.90 2.00
N ILE A 229 14.59 -5.60 0.87
CA ILE A 229 13.60 -5.60 -0.23
C ILE A 229 12.25 -6.11 0.26
N PHE A 230 12.22 -7.22 1.00
CA PHE A 230 10.99 -7.80 1.49
C PHE A 230 10.28 -6.90 2.51
N GLU A 231 11.01 -6.26 3.42
CA GLU A 231 10.45 -5.29 4.36
C GLU A 231 9.85 -4.07 3.65
N ILE A 232 10.51 -3.57 2.60
CA ILE A 232 9.97 -2.49 1.77
C ILE A 232 8.70 -2.93 1.05
N ASP A 233 8.69 -4.12 0.43
CA ASP A 233 7.52 -4.66 -0.29
C ASP A 233 6.32 -4.85 0.66
N CYS A 234 6.56 -5.36 1.88
CA CYS A 234 5.55 -5.47 2.92
C CYS A 234 4.94 -4.12 3.32
N LYS A 235 5.77 -3.09 3.52
CA LYS A 235 5.29 -1.74 3.89
C LYS A 235 4.59 -1.04 2.72
N GLN A 236 5.07 -1.23 1.49
CA GLN A 236 4.39 -0.75 0.28
C GLN A 236 3.00 -1.39 0.14
N LEU A 237 2.89 -2.70 0.34
CA LEU A 237 1.60 -3.40 0.35
C LEU A 237 0.70 -2.93 1.50
N GLN A 238 1.25 -2.73 2.70
CA GLN A 238 0.51 -2.17 3.84
C GLN A 238 -0.11 -0.81 3.49
N SER A 239 0.67 0.08 2.84
CA SER A 239 0.19 1.37 2.38
C SER A 239 -0.83 1.28 1.26
N GLU A 240 -0.71 0.30 0.35
CA GLU A 240 -1.69 0.05 -0.71
C GLU A 240 -3.05 -0.36 -0.13
N LEU A 241 -3.03 -1.18 0.93
CA LEU A 241 -4.24 -1.67 1.59
C LEU A 241 -4.85 -0.66 2.57
N LEU A 242 -4.16 0.46 2.84
CA LEU A 242 -4.49 1.42 3.90
C LEU A 242 -4.63 0.76 5.29
N SER A 243 -3.90 -0.34 5.51
CA SER A 243 -3.95 -1.09 6.76
C SER A 243 -3.02 -0.47 7.80
N ASN A 244 -3.51 -0.30 9.03
CA ASN A 244 -2.67 0.10 10.16
C ASN A 244 -1.75 -1.03 10.64
N LYS A 245 -2.09 -2.29 10.38
CA LYS A 245 -1.28 -3.47 10.70
C LYS A 245 -0.60 -4.03 9.45
N SER A 246 0.58 -4.63 9.61
CA SER A 246 1.25 -5.31 8.51
C SER A 246 0.36 -6.41 7.89
N PRO A 247 0.41 -6.58 6.56
CA PRO A 247 -0.23 -7.69 5.85
C PRO A 247 0.14 -9.08 6.39
N LEU A 248 1.31 -9.22 7.02
CA LEU A 248 1.77 -10.49 7.60
C LEU A 248 1.15 -10.82 8.96
N ALA A 249 0.65 -9.83 9.71
CA ALA A 249 -0.02 -10.07 10.97
C ALA A 249 -1.51 -10.36 10.79
N THR A 250 -2.14 -9.66 9.85
CA THR A 250 -3.58 -9.77 9.62
C THR A 250 -3.85 -9.79 8.13
N TRP A 251 -4.39 -10.92 7.66
CA TRP A 251 -4.86 -11.07 6.29
C TRP A 251 -6.19 -11.83 6.27
N ASN A 252 -7.18 -11.27 5.58
CA ASN A 252 -8.55 -11.80 5.50
C ASN A 252 -9.16 -11.66 4.10
N ILE A 253 -8.34 -11.52 3.07
CA ILE A 253 -8.79 -11.28 1.69
C ILE A 253 -8.57 -12.55 0.86
N SER A 254 -9.66 -13.10 0.34
CA SER A 254 -9.63 -14.22 -0.60
C SER A 254 -9.10 -13.79 -1.97
N LEU A 255 -8.52 -14.72 -2.74
CA LEU A 255 -7.98 -14.42 -4.07
C LEU A 255 -9.07 -13.92 -5.03
N LYS A 256 -10.33 -14.36 -4.85
CA LYS A 256 -11.48 -13.91 -5.65
C LYS A 256 -11.86 -12.45 -5.41
N ASP A 257 -11.59 -11.94 -4.20
CA ASP A 257 -11.98 -10.59 -3.76
C ASP A 257 -10.82 -9.59 -3.89
N LEU A 258 -9.62 -10.08 -4.19
CA LEU A 258 -8.39 -9.30 -4.31
C LEU A 258 -8.41 -8.37 -5.53
N GLN A 259 -8.52 -7.08 -5.24
CA GLN A 259 -8.42 -5.96 -6.19
C GLN A 259 -6.98 -5.47 -6.44
N VAL A 260 -6.02 -5.85 -5.59
CA VAL A 260 -4.61 -5.45 -5.72
C VAL A 260 -3.97 -6.21 -6.89
N LYS A 261 -3.61 -5.49 -7.96
CA LYS A 261 -3.09 -6.11 -9.19
C LYS A 261 -1.59 -6.37 -9.19
N HIS A 262 -0.81 -5.45 -8.61
CA HIS A 262 0.64 -5.38 -8.88
C HIS A 262 1.56 -5.94 -7.79
N TYR A 263 1.00 -6.60 -6.77
CA TYR A 263 1.79 -7.11 -5.64
C TYR A 263 1.69 -8.64 -5.57
N LEU A 264 2.80 -9.32 -5.87
CA LEU A 264 2.87 -10.78 -5.76
C LEU A 264 2.61 -11.25 -4.32
N LEU A 265 3.14 -10.53 -3.33
CA LEU A 265 2.91 -10.80 -1.91
C LEU A 265 1.42 -10.86 -1.56
N ALA A 266 0.63 -9.91 -2.06
CA ALA A 266 -0.82 -9.88 -1.84
C ALA A 266 -1.52 -11.14 -2.38
N ARG A 267 -1.14 -11.58 -3.59
CA ARG A 267 -1.70 -12.78 -4.21
C ARG A 267 -1.31 -14.05 -3.46
N VAL A 268 -0.09 -14.07 -2.90
CA VAL A 268 0.39 -15.19 -2.08
C VAL A 268 -0.34 -15.27 -0.75
N LEU A 269 -0.50 -14.14 -0.03
CA LEU A 269 -1.26 -14.12 1.22
C LEU A 269 -2.73 -14.53 1.00
N ALA A 270 -3.34 -14.08 -0.11
CA ALA A 270 -4.68 -14.51 -0.50
C ALA A 270 -4.76 -16.01 -0.81
N LEU A 271 -3.76 -16.57 -1.50
CA LEU A 271 -3.68 -18.02 -1.73
C LEU A 271 -3.58 -18.80 -0.42
N LEU A 272 -2.73 -18.35 0.50
CA LEU A 272 -2.58 -19.01 1.80
C LEU A 272 -3.89 -18.94 2.61
N TYR A 273 -4.56 -17.79 2.61
CA TYR A 273 -5.86 -17.62 3.24
C TYR A 273 -6.93 -18.55 2.65
N ASP A 274 -7.01 -18.67 1.32
CA ASP A 274 -7.94 -19.59 0.65
C ASP A 274 -7.66 -21.07 0.97
N ASN A 275 -6.43 -21.39 1.39
CA ASN A 275 -6.03 -22.73 1.85
C ASN A 275 -6.03 -22.86 3.38
N MET A 276 -6.66 -21.94 4.11
CA MET A 276 -6.77 -21.94 5.58
C MET A 276 -5.40 -21.91 6.31
N LEU A 277 -4.37 -21.35 5.66
CA LEU A 277 -3.05 -21.19 6.24
C LEU A 277 -2.90 -19.79 6.83
N THR A 278 -2.46 -19.72 8.09
CA THR A 278 -2.20 -18.46 8.79
C THR A 278 -0.72 -18.31 9.09
N ILE A 279 -0.19 -17.10 8.95
CA ILE A 279 1.19 -16.77 9.28
C ILE A 279 1.18 -16.13 10.67
N LYS A 280 1.83 -16.78 11.63
CA LYS A 280 2.11 -16.19 12.94
C LYS A 280 3.58 -15.81 12.98
N SER A 281 3.85 -14.52 13.06
CA SER A 281 5.20 -14.01 13.27
C SER A 281 5.50 -14.01 14.77
N SER A 282 6.05 -15.11 15.29
CA SER A 282 6.62 -15.11 16.64
C SER A 282 7.95 -14.35 16.62
N GLY A 283 8.11 -13.35 17.50
CA GLY A 283 9.39 -12.65 17.71
C GLY A 283 9.78 -11.59 16.67
N MET A 284 9.00 -11.36 15.62
CA MET A 284 9.23 -10.22 14.70
C MET A 284 8.46 -8.99 15.16
N ARG A 285 9.10 -7.82 15.21
CA ARG A 285 8.42 -6.54 15.36
C ARG A 285 7.58 -6.29 14.10
N VAL A 286 6.32 -6.69 14.14
CA VAL A 286 5.41 -6.42 13.04
C VAL A 286 5.09 -4.93 13.01
N ASN A 287 5.18 -4.31 11.84
CA ASN A 287 4.84 -2.91 11.69
C ASN A 287 3.36 -2.68 12.03
N GLN A 288 3.11 -1.87 13.05
CA GLN A 288 1.80 -1.40 13.45
C GLN A 288 1.85 0.11 13.58
N ILE A 289 1.05 0.79 12.77
CA ILE A 289 0.93 2.23 12.79
C ILE A 289 0.12 2.63 14.02
N GLN A 290 0.66 3.54 14.83
CA GLN A 290 0.09 4.01 16.09
C GLN A 290 -0.39 5.47 15.98
N GLY A 291 -1.01 5.99 17.04
CA GLY A 291 -1.42 7.40 17.16
C GLY A 291 -2.77 7.75 16.52
N GLY A 292 -3.50 6.78 15.99
CA GLY A 292 -4.81 6.98 15.40
C GLY A 292 -5.88 6.08 16.01
N LEU A 293 -7.12 6.58 15.98
CA LEU A 293 -8.32 5.87 16.41
C LEU A 293 -9.18 5.51 15.19
N LEU A 294 -9.79 4.32 15.24
CA LEU A 294 -10.66 3.73 14.22
C LEU A 294 -9.98 3.61 12.84
N PRO A 295 -9.30 2.49 12.55
CA PRO A 295 -8.73 2.20 11.24
C PRO A 295 -9.75 2.28 10.10
N ILE A 296 -9.33 2.79 8.93
CA ILE A 296 -10.21 2.89 7.75
C ILE A 296 -10.65 1.50 7.25
N VAL A 297 -9.80 0.49 7.43
CA VAL A 297 -10.11 -0.90 7.06
C VAL A 297 -11.21 -1.53 7.92
N ASP A 298 -11.51 -0.97 9.09
CA ASP A 298 -12.58 -1.48 9.97
C ASP A 298 -13.97 -0.94 9.55
N ILE A 299 -14.02 0.19 8.83
CA ILE A 299 -15.26 0.81 8.35
C ILE A 299 -15.57 0.52 6.87
N CYS A 300 -14.54 0.24 6.06
CA CYS A 300 -14.65 0.04 4.62
C CYS A 300 -14.07 -1.32 4.25
N THR A 301 -14.85 -2.11 3.52
CA THR A 301 -14.39 -3.40 3.00
C THR A 301 -13.29 -3.21 1.96
N HIS A 302 -12.47 -4.24 1.75
CA HIS A 302 -11.43 -4.24 0.71
C HIS A 302 -11.99 -3.84 -0.67
N LYS A 303 -13.18 -4.36 -1.05
CA LYS A 303 -13.82 -4.02 -2.33
C LYS A 303 -14.13 -2.52 -2.41
N GLU A 304 -14.71 -1.94 -1.36
CA GLU A 304 -15.10 -0.52 -1.30
C GLU A 304 -13.89 0.42 -1.35
N ILE A 305 -12.78 0.06 -0.69
CA ILE A 305 -11.53 0.83 -0.69
C ILE A 305 -11.00 1.04 -2.11
N PHE A 306 -11.08 0.00 -2.94
CA PHE A 306 -10.57 0.03 -4.31
C PHE A 306 -11.61 0.55 -5.32
N SER A 307 -12.87 0.13 -5.23
CA SER A 307 -13.92 0.55 -6.18
C SER A 307 -14.22 2.05 -6.10
N ASN A 308 -14.19 2.63 -4.89
CA ASN A 308 -14.47 4.05 -4.68
C ASN A 308 -13.22 4.93 -4.77
N GLY A 309 -12.04 4.34 -5.00
CA GLY A 309 -10.78 5.06 -5.13
C GLY A 309 -10.20 5.63 -3.83
N ILE A 310 -10.58 5.08 -2.67
CA ILE A 310 -10.09 5.52 -1.35
C ILE A 310 -8.58 5.29 -1.25
N ASN A 311 -8.09 4.11 -1.67
CA ASN A 311 -6.64 3.82 -1.74
C ASN A 311 -5.90 4.90 -2.54
N LYS A 312 -6.34 5.20 -3.78
CA LYS A 312 -5.71 6.26 -4.60
C LYS A 312 -5.75 7.63 -3.93
N GLY A 313 -6.82 7.90 -3.18
CA GLY A 313 -7.02 9.15 -2.46
C GLY A 313 -6.12 9.33 -1.25
N LEU A 314 -5.77 8.26 -0.53
CA LEU A 314 -5.10 8.30 0.77
C LEU A 314 -3.68 7.72 0.78
N LYS A 315 -3.36 6.86 -0.19
CA LYS A 315 -2.03 6.26 -0.35
C LYS A 315 -0.95 7.34 -0.44
N GLY A 316 0.14 7.15 0.29
CA GLY A 316 1.28 8.08 0.34
C GLY A 316 1.02 9.38 1.11
N LYS A 317 -0.14 9.53 1.76
CA LYS A 317 -0.49 10.71 2.57
C LYS A 317 -0.47 10.44 4.08
N ASN A 318 -0.04 9.25 4.48
CA ASN A 318 0.01 8.77 5.86
C ASN A 318 -1.36 8.84 6.58
N VAL A 319 -2.44 8.58 5.84
CA VAL A 319 -3.81 8.54 6.37
C VAL A 319 -4.31 7.09 6.42
N TYR A 320 -4.45 6.55 7.62
CA TYR A 320 -4.85 5.16 7.91
C TYR A 320 -6.07 5.08 8.83
N PHE A 321 -6.40 6.17 9.53
CA PHE A 321 -7.42 6.21 10.55
C PHE A 321 -8.48 7.27 10.25
N VAL A 322 -9.71 7.00 10.66
CA VAL A 322 -10.85 7.92 10.53
C VAL A 322 -10.65 9.16 11.39
N SER A 323 -10.05 9.01 12.57
CA SER A 323 -9.66 10.14 13.44
C SER A 323 -8.82 11.22 12.75
N GLN A 324 -8.06 10.90 11.70
CA GLN A 324 -7.28 11.88 10.94
C GLN A 324 -8.15 12.72 9.99
N LEU A 325 -9.36 12.26 9.68
CA LEU A 325 -10.36 12.95 8.84
C LEU A 325 -11.40 13.71 9.69
N MET A 326 -11.39 13.52 11.00
CA MET A 326 -12.34 14.09 11.94
C MET A 326 -11.78 15.31 12.67
N SER A 327 -12.69 16.10 13.22
CA SER A 327 -12.38 17.15 14.18
C SER A 327 -11.74 16.54 15.43
N SER A 328 -10.95 17.35 16.15
CA SER A 328 -10.26 16.92 17.38
C SER A 328 -11.21 16.48 18.50
N ASP A 329 -12.46 16.95 18.46
CA ASP A 329 -13.52 16.50 19.37
C ASP A 329 -14.07 15.12 19.04
N GLY A 330 -13.72 14.54 17.88
CA GLY A 330 -14.20 13.22 17.47
C GLY A 330 -15.70 13.16 17.13
N ILE A 331 -16.38 14.31 16.98
CA ILE A 331 -17.85 14.36 16.76
C ILE A 331 -18.19 14.68 15.30
N ARG A 332 -17.35 15.44 14.61
CA ARG A 332 -17.63 15.94 13.26
C ARG A 332 -16.55 15.54 12.26
N LEU A 333 -16.94 15.21 11.04
CA LEU A 333 -16.02 15.03 9.92
C LEU A 333 -15.55 16.39 9.41
N LEU A 334 -14.27 16.54 9.09
CA LEU A 334 -13.74 17.79 8.54
C LEU A 334 -14.31 18.08 7.15
N ARG A 335 -14.28 19.35 6.71
CA ARG A 335 -14.55 19.65 5.30
C ARG A 335 -13.35 19.20 4.48
N TYR A 336 -13.62 18.77 3.24
CA TYR A 336 -12.54 18.37 2.33
C TYR A 336 -11.46 19.45 2.21
N LYS A 337 -11.86 20.73 2.13
CA LYS A 337 -10.93 21.88 2.05
C LYS A 337 -10.06 22.08 3.29
N ASP A 338 -10.50 21.60 4.46
CA ASP A 338 -9.77 21.77 5.72
C ASP A 338 -8.70 20.67 5.89
N LEU A 339 -8.82 19.55 5.17
CA LEU A 339 -7.87 18.43 5.25
C LEU A 339 -6.45 18.81 4.83
N LYS A 340 -6.27 19.84 3.99
CA LYS A 340 -4.95 20.33 3.57
C LYS A 340 -4.06 20.79 4.72
N HIS A 341 -4.67 21.18 5.84
CA HIS A 341 -3.95 21.67 7.02
C HIS A 341 -3.50 20.54 7.96
N ARG A 342 -4.13 19.35 7.85
CA ARG A 342 -3.82 18.18 8.70
C ARG A 342 -3.11 17.06 7.95
N THR A 343 -3.31 16.98 6.64
CA THR A 343 -2.85 15.88 5.81
C THR A 343 -2.18 16.41 4.55
N LYS A 344 -1.38 15.58 3.88
CA LYS A 344 -0.76 15.90 2.58
C LYS A 344 -1.76 15.80 1.41
N ILE A 345 -3.07 15.88 1.67
CA ILE A 345 -4.11 15.82 0.64
C ILE A 345 -4.18 17.18 -0.09
N ASN A 346 -4.05 17.16 -1.42
CA ASN A 346 -4.42 18.32 -2.23
C ASN A 346 -5.94 18.46 -2.28
N THR A 347 -6.46 19.55 -1.72
CA THR A 347 -7.90 19.80 -1.61
C THR A 347 -8.43 20.79 -2.65
N GLN A 348 -7.64 21.10 -3.69
CA GLN A 348 -8.06 21.98 -4.78
C GLN A 348 -9.01 21.24 -5.74
N GLY A 349 -9.96 21.99 -6.32
CA GLY A 349 -10.91 21.47 -7.30
C GLY A 349 -12.13 20.76 -6.70
N ARG A 350 -12.72 19.86 -7.50
CA ARG A 350 -13.96 19.13 -7.16
C ARG A 350 -13.71 18.14 -6.02
N ILE A 351 -14.66 18.02 -5.10
CA ILE A 351 -14.62 17.01 -4.03
C ILE A 351 -14.59 15.60 -4.67
N PRO A 352 -13.57 14.78 -4.35
CA PRO A 352 -13.41 13.48 -4.96
C PRO A 352 -14.46 12.48 -4.47
N SER A 353 -14.78 11.49 -5.31
CA SER A 353 -15.76 10.45 -5.03
C SER A 353 -15.46 9.67 -3.75
N TRP A 354 -14.18 9.38 -3.49
CA TRP A 354 -13.78 8.63 -2.30
C TRP A 354 -14.18 9.34 -1.01
N PHE A 355 -14.07 10.68 -0.98
CA PHE A 355 -14.41 11.45 0.22
C PHE A 355 -15.92 11.48 0.42
N LYS A 356 -16.69 11.64 -0.67
CA LYS A 356 -18.16 11.54 -0.63
C LYS A 356 -18.63 10.17 -0.14
N PHE A 357 -17.95 9.10 -0.54
CA PHE A 357 -18.26 7.75 -0.07
C PHE A 357 -17.98 7.58 1.43
N ILE A 358 -16.89 8.15 1.94
CA ILE A 358 -16.62 8.17 3.38
C ILE A 358 -17.70 8.98 4.13
N GLU A 359 -18.15 10.11 3.56
CA GLU A 359 -19.26 10.89 4.09
C GLU A 359 -20.54 10.06 4.23
N THR A 360 -20.92 9.28 3.21
CA THR A 360 -22.14 8.44 3.29
C THR A 360 -22.04 7.32 4.33
N LYS A 361 -20.84 6.81 4.60
CA LYS A 361 -20.62 5.80 5.65
C LYS A 361 -20.70 6.40 7.05
N LEU A 362 -20.00 7.51 7.28
CA LEU A 362 -19.79 8.07 8.62
C LEU A 362 -20.89 9.05 9.08
N ILE A 363 -21.53 9.78 8.17
CA ILE A 363 -22.45 10.86 8.53
C ILE A 363 -23.89 10.35 8.62
N LYS A 364 -24.65 10.82 9.62
CA LYS A 364 -26.06 10.46 9.81
C LYS A 364 -27.00 11.20 8.83
N ASP A 365 -26.82 12.51 8.70
CA ASP A 365 -27.60 13.37 7.79
C ASP A 365 -26.67 14.37 7.08
N PRO A 366 -26.10 14.00 5.92
CA PRO A 366 -25.13 14.81 5.18
C PRO A 366 -25.65 16.18 4.74
N LEU A 367 -26.97 16.35 4.63
CA LEU A 367 -27.58 17.60 4.15
C LEU A 367 -27.71 18.64 5.28
N LYS A 368 -27.82 18.19 6.54
CA LYS A 368 -27.97 19.09 7.71
C LYS A 368 -26.66 19.30 8.47
N SER A 369 -25.83 18.26 8.60
CA SER A 369 -24.68 18.30 9.49
C SER A 369 -23.57 17.35 9.06
N LYS A 370 -22.32 17.70 9.38
CA LYS A 370 -21.18 16.78 9.29
C LYS A 370 -20.98 15.93 10.56
N LYS A 371 -22.02 15.83 11.39
CA LYS A 371 -22.01 15.02 12.61
C LYS A 371 -21.92 13.54 12.28
N VAL A 372 -20.94 12.89 12.88
CA VAL A 372 -20.68 11.46 12.70
C VAL A 372 -21.69 10.64 13.51
N LYS A 373 -22.10 9.49 12.98
CA LYS A 373 -22.98 8.53 13.67
C LYS A 373 -22.39 8.15 15.02
N THR A 374 -23.23 7.89 16.01
CA THR A 374 -22.84 7.55 17.39
C THR A 374 -21.80 6.44 17.45
N ASP A 375 -21.95 5.42 16.60
CA ASP A 375 -21.10 4.23 16.57
C ASP A 375 -19.66 4.53 16.09
N TYR A 376 -19.43 5.69 15.49
CA TYR A 376 -18.13 6.13 14.97
C TYR A 376 -17.64 7.43 15.63
N GLN A 377 -18.32 7.91 16.69
CA GLN A 377 -17.81 9.03 17.47
C GLN A 377 -16.61 8.57 18.28
N LEU A 378 -15.61 9.44 18.36
CA LEU A 378 -14.34 9.16 19.00
C LEU A 378 -14.15 10.09 20.19
N GLU A 379 -13.38 9.63 21.17
CA GLU A 379 -12.92 10.50 22.25
C GLU A 379 -11.98 11.60 21.71
N TYR A 380 -11.78 12.61 22.55
CA TYR A 380 -10.96 13.77 22.19
C TYR A 380 -9.55 13.33 21.76
N ASN A 381 -9.19 13.61 20.50
CA ASN A 381 -7.90 13.25 19.94
C ASN A 381 -7.12 14.52 19.58
N ILE A 382 -6.10 14.82 20.38
CA ILE A 382 -5.20 15.95 20.15
C ILE A 382 -4.29 15.59 18.98
N HIS A 383 -4.54 16.24 17.84
CA HIS A 383 -3.58 16.26 16.73
C HIS A 383 -2.69 17.47 16.93
N SER A 384 -1.44 17.27 17.32
CA SER A 384 -0.44 18.34 17.39
C SER A 384 -0.08 18.76 15.96
N VAL A 385 -0.66 19.85 15.48
CA VAL A 385 -0.18 20.53 14.27
C VAL A 385 0.92 21.49 14.72
N THR A 386 2.17 21.04 14.66
CA THR A 386 3.35 21.88 14.91
C THR A 386 3.59 22.77 13.69
N THR A 387 2.82 23.84 13.56
CA THR A 387 3.19 24.95 12.68
C THR A 387 4.33 25.71 13.34
N LYS A 388 5.49 25.77 12.67
CA LYS A 388 6.53 26.77 12.98
C LYS A 388 5.95 28.15 12.65
N ILE A 389 5.41 28.84 13.65
CA ILE A 389 4.90 30.21 13.47
C ILE A 389 6.04 31.18 13.73
N ASP A 390 6.96 31.30 12.77
CA ASP A 390 8.06 32.26 12.90
C ASP A 390 7.58 33.73 12.82
N ASN A 391 6.29 33.98 12.52
CA ASN A 391 5.73 35.33 12.28
C ASN A 391 4.34 35.56 12.91
N LEU A 392 4.20 35.47 14.24
CA LEU A 392 2.97 35.95 14.90
C LEU A 392 2.95 37.48 14.96
N LYS A 393 2.04 38.10 14.22
CA LYS A 393 1.77 39.54 14.28
C LYS A 393 0.67 39.84 15.30
N THR A 394 0.69 41.04 15.86
CA THR A 394 -0.43 41.58 16.63
C THR A 394 -1.72 41.51 15.81
N LYS A 395 -2.85 41.18 16.44
CA LYS A 395 -4.15 40.94 15.82
C LYS A 395 -4.35 39.61 15.06
N ASN A 396 -3.41 38.67 15.16
CA ASN A 396 -3.66 37.33 14.65
C ASN A 396 -4.65 36.57 15.57
N TRP A 397 -5.53 35.78 14.96
CA TRP A 397 -6.32 34.79 15.69
C TRP A 397 -5.49 33.55 15.95
N ILE A 398 -5.53 33.04 17.18
CA ILE A 398 -4.89 31.79 17.59
C ILE A 398 -5.89 30.90 18.32
N THR A 399 -5.70 29.59 18.19
CA THR A 399 -6.44 28.58 18.97
C THR A 399 -5.43 27.72 19.71
N THR A 400 -5.65 27.48 21.00
CA THR A 400 -4.70 26.80 21.90
C THR A 400 -5.48 25.90 22.84
N PHE A 401 -4.95 24.73 23.18
CA PHE A 401 -5.64 23.82 24.11
C PHE A 401 -5.29 24.15 25.56
N HIS A 402 -6.28 24.24 26.45
CA HIS A 402 -6.05 24.45 27.88
C HIS A 402 -6.11 23.13 28.63
N ASP A 403 -4.95 22.63 29.04
CA ASP A 403 -4.82 21.30 29.64
C ASP A 403 -5.69 21.10 30.90
N GLN A 404 -5.87 22.15 31.72
CA GLN A 404 -6.68 22.07 32.95
C GLN A 404 -8.20 22.10 32.72
N ILE A 405 -8.65 22.69 31.60
CA ILE A 405 -10.09 22.87 31.31
C ILE A 405 -10.54 21.83 30.27
N GLY A 406 -9.60 21.15 29.60
CA GLY A 406 -9.89 20.16 28.57
C GLY A 406 -10.59 20.74 27.34
N LYS A 407 -10.51 22.06 27.12
CA LYS A 407 -11.20 22.76 26.03
C LYS A 407 -10.24 23.63 25.20
N PRO A 408 -10.50 23.76 23.89
CA PRO A 408 -9.78 24.71 23.05
C PRO A 408 -10.18 26.15 23.40
N ILE A 409 -9.18 27.02 23.52
CA ILE A 409 -9.30 28.45 23.72
C ILE A 409 -9.06 29.13 22.38
N ILE A 410 -10.03 29.92 21.92
CA ILE A 410 -9.86 30.83 20.80
C ILE A 410 -9.50 32.21 21.35
N GLY A 411 -8.52 32.87 20.76
CA GLY A 411 -8.19 34.22 21.15
C GLY A 411 -7.45 35.04 20.11
N HIS A 412 -7.52 36.35 20.30
CA HIS A 412 -6.93 37.35 19.43
C HIS A 412 -5.68 37.92 20.11
N VAL A 413 -4.53 37.87 19.43
CA VAL A 413 -3.23 38.30 20.00
C VAL A 413 -3.23 39.81 20.26
N LEU A 414 -2.96 40.19 21.51
CA LEU A 414 -3.00 41.58 21.97
C LEU A 414 -1.64 42.29 21.81
N ASP A 415 -0.55 41.64 22.20
CA ASP A 415 0.79 42.25 22.27
C ASP A 415 1.84 41.41 21.51
N ASN A 416 2.97 42.01 21.14
CA ASN A 416 4.10 41.28 20.56
C ASN A 416 4.55 40.17 21.53
N PRO A 417 4.81 38.96 21.03
CA PRO A 417 5.09 37.80 21.88
C PRO A 417 6.41 37.98 22.66
N SER A 418 6.35 38.00 23.99
CA SER A 418 7.54 37.78 24.85
C SER A 418 8.13 36.39 24.60
N GLU A 419 9.38 36.12 24.97
CA GLU A 419 10.06 34.84 24.67
C GLU A 419 9.24 33.61 25.07
N ASP A 420 8.51 33.63 26.19
CA ASP A 420 7.80 32.45 26.71
C ASP A 420 6.25 32.48 26.68
N LYS A 421 5.61 33.66 26.70
CA LYS A 421 4.15 33.79 26.86
C LYS A 421 3.52 34.77 25.87
N ILE A 422 2.33 34.43 25.36
CA ILE A 422 1.50 35.31 24.52
C ILE A 422 0.22 35.68 25.27
N ARG A 423 -0.10 36.97 25.25
CA ARG A 423 -1.38 37.49 25.76
C ARG A 423 -2.43 37.50 24.66
N ILE A 424 -3.56 36.86 24.92
CA ILE A 424 -4.71 36.82 24.03
C ILE A 424 -5.96 37.38 24.68
N GLU A 425 -6.76 38.10 23.91
CA GLU A 425 -8.16 38.35 24.25
C GLU A 425 -8.94 37.08 23.92
N HIS A 426 -9.62 36.48 24.90
CA HIS A 426 -10.37 35.25 24.75
C HIS A 426 -11.76 35.50 24.16
N TRP A 427 -12.11 34.69 23.17
CA TRP A 427 -13.40 34.69 22.49
C TRP A 427 -14.08 33.33 22.62
N ILE A 428 -15.41 33.35 22.72
CA ILE A 428 -16.24 32.15 22.79
C ILE A 428 -17.03 32.07 21.48
N GLN A 429 -17.19 30.84 20.99
CA GLN A 429 -18.07 30.55 19.88
C GLN A 429 -19.51 30.53 20.38
N ASP A 430 -20.37 31.37 19.79
CA ASP A 430 -21.79 31.36 20.05
C ASP A 430 -22.46 30.25 19.22
N LEU A 431 -23.08 29.30 19.91
CA LEU A 431 -23.71 28.13 19.31
C LEU A 431 -25.21 28.21 19.57
N GLU A 432 -25.96 28.85 18.65
CA GLU A 432 -27.43 28.90 18.74
C GLU A 432 -28.07 27.52 18.53
N ASN A 433 -27.38 26.61 17.81
CA ASN A 433 -27.85 25.24 17.59
C ASN A 433 -26.70 24.26 17.31
N ASP A 434 -26.40 23.37 18.27
CA ASP A 434 -25.34 22.36 18.15
C ASP A 434 -25.58 21.27 17.08
N GLN A 435 -26.81 21.19 16.57
CA GLN A 435 -27.20 20.22 15.54
C GLN A 435 -26.67 20.62 14.15
N ILE A 436 -26.53 21.92 13.88
CA ILE A 436 -26.16 22.45 12.57
C ILE A 436 -24.64 22.62 12.49
N SER A 437 -24.04 22.19 11.38
CA SER A 437 -22.58 22.23 11.22
C SER A 437 -22.08 23.66 10.94
N PRO A 438 -20.87 24.04 11.40
CA PRO A 438 -20.18 25.27 11.02
C PRO A 438 -20.00 25.47 9.50
N SER A 439 -20.18 24.40 8.73
CA SER A 439 -20.16 24.41 7.26
C SER A 439 -21.47 24.91 6.63
N VAL A 440 -22.56 24.92 7.38
CA VAL A 440 -23.91 25.36 6.95
C VAL A 440 -24.23 26.72 7.57
N GLN A 441 -23.82 26.96 8.83
CA GLN A 441 -23.93 28.24 9.52
C GLN A 441 -22.56 28.63 10.06
N LEU A 442 -22.01 29.77 9.63
CA LEU A 442 -20.70 30.22 10.10
C LEU A 442 -20.76 30.54 11.60
N PRO A 443 -19.76 30.09 12.39
CA PRO A 443 -19.75 30.33 13.82
C PRO A 443 -19.55 31.82 14.13
N ILE A 444 -20.45 32.38 14.94
CA ILE A 444 -20.34 33.77 15.40
C ILE A 444 -19.43 33.78 16.63
N LEU A 445 -18.28 34.45 16.54
CA LEU A 445 -17.41 34.63 17.70
C LEU A 445 -17.92 35.83 18.52
N LYS A 446 -18.25 35.58 19.79
CA LYS A 446 -18.60 36.63 20.75
C LYS A 446 -17.46 36.81 21.76
N LYS A 447 -17.25 38.04 22.20
CA LYS A 447 -16.28 38.34 23.26
C LYS A 447 -16.69 37.60 24.53
N CYS A 448 -15.75 36.92 25.17
CA CYS A 448 -16.03 36.25 26.43
C CYS A 448 -16.38 37.28 27.51
N GLY A 449 -17.59 37.19 28.06
CA GLY A 449 -18.04 38.05 29.15
C GLY A 449 -17.25 37.79 30.44
N ARG A 450 -17.17 36.52 30.90
CA ARG A 450 -16.36 36.06 32.04
C ARG A 450 -16.14 34.54 31.99
N CYS A 451 -14.91 34.05 31.80
CA CYS A 451 -14.59 32.61 31.91
C CYS A 451 -13.45 32.35 32.93
N GLU A 452 -13.25 31.08 33.26
CA GLU A 452 -12.24 30.56 34.19
C GLU A 452 -10.79 30.63 33.64
N VAL A 453 -10.61 30.91 32.35
CA VAL A 453 -9.31 31.04 31.67
C VAL A 453 -8.60 32.38 31.99
N LYS A 454 -9.19 33.22 32.85
CA LYS A 454 -8.74 34.58 33.11
C LYS A 454 -7.43 34.62 33.91
N THR A 455 -6.45 35.38 33.41
CA THR A 455 -5.20 35.64 34.16
C THR A 455 -5.01 37.10 34.59
N ASN A 456 -5.63 38.10 33.94
CA ASN A 456 -5.51 39.51 34.36
C ASN A 456 -6.71 40.39 33.92
N GLN A 457 -7.10 41.38 34.75
CA GLN A 457 -8.00 42.47 34.37
C GLN A 457 -7.19 43.73 34.06
N ILE A 458 -7.44 44.35 32.90
CA ILE A 458 -7.06 45.75 32.66
C ILE A 458 -8.34 46.55 32.52
N ARG A 459 -8.60 47.46 33.48
CA ARG A 459 -9.61 48.51 33.33
C ARG A 459 -9.03 49.58 32.41
N ASN A 460 -9.62 49.75 31.22
CA ASN A 460 -9.32 50.92 30.40
C ASN A 460 -9.78 52.18 31.16
N LYS A 461 -8.88 53.12 31.41
CA LYS A 461 -9.16 54.40 32.11
C LYS A 461 -9.87 55.44 31.23
N ARG A 462 -10.30 55.12 30.00
CA ARG A 462 -11.12 56.01 29.17
C ARG A 462 -12.18 55.18 28.42
N SER A 463 -13.43 55.58 28.66
CA SER A 463 -14.72 55.05 28.16
C SER A 463 -15.32 53.83 28.88
N ASN A 464 -16.62 53.98 29.18
CA ASN A 464 -17.46 53.03 29.89
C ASN A 464 -17.48 51.63 29.22
N THR A 465 -17.19 50.62 30.04
CA THR A 465 -17.61 49.21 29.93
C THR A 465 -17.32 48.47 28.61
N LYS A 466 -16.10 47.94 28.47
CA LYS A 466 -15.86 46.60 27.90
C LYS A 466 -14.80 45.85 28.71
N VAL A 467 -15.23 44.96 29.60
CA VAL A 467 -14.34 44.04 30.32
C VAL A 467 -13.72 43.08 29.29
N ARG A 468 -12.40 43.11 29.10
CA ARG A 468 -11.70 42.17 28.21
C ARG A 468 -11.31 40.92 29.00
N CYS A 469 -11.61 39.74 28.46
CA CYS A 469 -11.14 38.48 29.03
C CYS A 469 -9.74 38.18 28.47
N ILE A 470 -8.69 38.28 29.29
CA ILE A 470 -7.30 38.09 28.83
C ILE A 470 -6.72 36.79 29.42
N ALA A 471 -6.16 35.96 28.55
CA ALA A 471 -5.46 34.73 28.90
C ALA A 471 -3.99 34.80 28.47
N SER A 472 -3.09 34.21 29.26
CA SER A 472 -1.66 34.10 28.95
C SER A 472 -1.35 32.65 28.58
N VAL A 473 -0.92 32.41 27.34
CA VAL A 473 -0.70 31.06 26.82
C VAL A 473 0.79 30.82 26.56
N PRO A 474 1.37 29.68 27.01
CA PRO A 474 2.77 29.33 26.74
C PRO A 474 3.02 29.07 25.25
N LYS A 475 4.23 29.37 24.75
CA LYS A 475 4.58 29.13 23.33
C LYS A 475 4.67 27.64 22.92
N LYS A 476 4.92 26.73 23.86
CA LYS A 476 5.26 25.31 23.57
C LYS A 476 4.06 24.40 23.21
N ASN A 477 2.83 24.73 23.59
CA ASN A 477 1.64 23.88 23.35
C ASN A 477 0.73 24.47 22.27
N ARG A 478 1.09 24.33 20.99
CA ARG A 478 0.28 24.90 19.89
C ARG A 478 -0.11 23.88 18.83
N SER A 479 -1.41 23.90 18.53
CA SER A 479 -2.04 23.30 17.37
C SER A 479 -2.77 24.42 16.65
N ASP A 480 -2.19 24.98 15.58
CA ASP A 480 -2.89 26.03 14.84
C ASP A 480 -4.03 25.43 14.02
N LEU A 481 -5.26 25.71 14.44
CA LEU A 481 -6.35 25.84 13.49
C LEU A 481 -6.31 27.27 12.92
N TYR A 482 -5.81 27.40 11.69
CA TYR A 482 -6.09 28.58 10.87
C TYR A 482 -7.59 28.62 10.59
N LEU A 483 -8.36 29.26 11.48
CA LEU A 483 -9.64 29.84 11.10
C LEU A 483 -9.32 31.11 10.32
N ARG A 484 -9.11 30.99 9.00
CA ARG A 484 -9.48 32.11 8.13
C ARG A 484 -11.00 32.20 8.18
N ILE A 485 -11.49 33.11 9.01
CA ILE A 485 -12.87 33.59 8.97
C ILE A 485 -13.07 34.27 7.62
#